data_AF-A0A1F6LQZ2-F1
#
_entry.id   AF-A0A1F6LQZ2-F1
#
_cell.length_a   1.000
_cell.length_b   1.000
_cell.length_c   1.000
_cell.angle_alpha   90.00
_cell.angle_beta   90.00
_cell.angle_gamma   90.00
#
_symmetry.space_group_name_H-M   'P 1'
#
loop_
_entity.id
_entity.type
_entity.pdbx_description
1 polymer ?
#
loop_
_entity_poly.entity_id
_entity_poly.type
_entity_poly.pdbx_seq_one_letter_code
_entity_poly.pdbx_strand_id
1 'polypeptide(L)'
;MENTLPILTKSYALYKSIVENNNYAEKRWRYSLCATLEKTIVEMIGQLVMAKAAPKQLKAGYLIRASAHQELCSMQLRMCMELEAVNQTKLYQSHAALTEVGRMLGGWLRSCQQ
;
A
#
# COMPACT_ATOMS: atom_id res chain seq x y z
N MET A 1 12.88 9.46 15.85
CA MET A 1 12.25 8.19 15.40
C MET A 1 13.23 7.48 14.48
N GLU A 2 14.32 6.96 15.05
CA GLU A 2 15.44 6.36 14.31
C GLU A 2 15.24 4.83 14.28
N ASN A 3 15.34 4.20 13.10
CA ASN A 3 15.02 2.78 12.77
C ASN A 3 13.58 2.43 12.35
N THR A 4 12.87 3.35 11.68
CA THR A 4 11.72 2.95 10.85
C THR A 4 12.25 2.44 9.51
N LEU A 5 11.93 1.18 9.15
CA LEU A 5 12.30 0.63 7.84
C LEU A 5 11.81 1.59 6.74
N PRO A 6 12.62 1.88 5.71
CA PRO A 6 12.25 2.86 4.69
C PRO A 6 10.96 2.48 3.95
N ILE A 7 10.65 1.19 3.89
CA ILE A 7 9.38 0.68 3.35
C ILE A 7 8.16 1.13 4.17
N LEU A 8 8.25 1.10 5.50
CA LEU A 8 7.16 1.53 6.38
C LEU A 8 6.92 3.03 6.25
N THR A 9 7.99 3.83 6.17
CA THR A 9 7.90 5.28 5.96
C THR A 9 7.23 5.60 4.62
N LYS A 10 7.61 4.90 3.54
CA LYS A 10 6.99 5.07 2.21
C LYS A 10 5.54 4.59 2.16
N SER A 11 5.22 3.45 2.76
CA SER A 11 3.84 2.97 2.86
C SER A 11 2.95 3.92 3.67
N TYR A 12 3.49 4.52 4.73
CA TYR A 12 2.76 5.51 5.52
C TYR A 12 2.55 6.84 4.76
N ALA A 13 3.56 7.29 4.00
CA ALA A 13 3.41 8.44 3.10
C ALA A 13 2.37 8.19 2.00
N LEU A 14 2.35 6.97 1.44
CA LEU A 14 1.32 6.55 0.48
C LEU A 14 -0.07 6.62 1.12
N TYR A 15 -0.25 6.10 2.34
CA TYR A 15 -1.53 6.17 3.04
C TYR A 15 -2.02 7.61 3.19
N LYS A 16 -1.15 8.53 3.62
CA LYS A 16 -1.49 9.96 3.72
C LYS A 16 -1.93 10.56 2.39
N SER A 17 -1.18 10.30 1.32
CA SER A 17 -1.53 10.76 -0.04
C SER A 17 -2.92 10.24 -0.46
N ILE A 18 -3.23 8.98 -0.19
CA ILE A 18 -4.54 8.39 -0.54
C ILE A 18 -5.68 9.01 0.26
N VAL A 19 -5.51 9.22 1.57
CA VAL A 19 -6.53 9.90 2.40
C VAL A 19 -6.78 11.33 1.90
N GLU A 20 -5.71 12.07 1.61
CA GLU A 20 -5.82 13.42 1.04
C GLU A 20 -6.54 13.41 -0.31
N ASN A 21 -6.27 12.42 -1.16
CA ASN A 21 -6.94 12.24 -2.45
C ASN A 21 -8.42 11.89 -2.29
N ASN A 22 -8.76 11.03 -1.33
CA ASN A 22 -10.13 10.59 -1.07
C ASN A 22 -11.03 11.71 -0.52
N ASN A 23 -10.46 12.73 0.13
CA ASN A 23 -11.20 13.94 0.53
C ASN A 23 -11.80 14.69 -0.68
N TYR A 24 -11.15 14.61 -1.84
CA TYR A 24 -11.62 15.22 -3.09
C TYR A 24 -12.43 14.23 -3.95
N ALA A 25 -12.55 12.97 -3.55
CA ALA A 25 -13.32 11.96 -4.29
C ALA A 25 -14.82 12.27 -4.28
N GLU A 26 -15.54 11.84 -5.32
CA GLU A 26 -16.99 11.91 -5.32
C GLU A 26 -17.61 11.15 -4.14
N LYS A 27 -18.69 11.68 -3.55
CA LYS A 27 -19.37 11.07 -2.40
C LYS A 27 -19.78 9.61 -2.64
N ARG A 28 -20.10 9.26 -3.90
CA ARG A 28 -20.50 7.91 -4.32
C ARG A 28 -19.39 6.87 -4.10
N TRP A 29 -18.15 7.25 -4.37
CA TRP A 29 -16.99 6.34 -4.30
C TRP A 29 -16.24 6.41 -2.97
N ARG A 30 -16.43 7.51 -2.22
CA ARG A 30 -15.76 7.77 -0.94
C ARG A 30 -15.96 6.65 0.09
N TYR A 31 -17.18 6.16 0.26
CA TYR A 31 -17.50 5.13 1.26
C TYR A 31 -17.41 3.69 0.74
N SER A 32 -17.17 3.51 -0.56
CA SER A 32 -17.07 2.20 -1.19
C SER A 32 -15.62 1.91 -1.56
N LEU A 33 -15.19 2.36 -2.74
CA LEU A 33 -13.88 2.06 -3.30
C LEU A 33 -12.74 2.74 -2.52
N CYS A 34 -12.91 4.02 -2.19
CA CYS A 34 -11.90 4.79 -1.44
C CYS A 34 -11.68 4.25 -0.02
N ALA A 35 -12.76 3.95 0.71
CA ALA A 35 -12.68 3.36 2.05
C ALA A 35 -12.04 1.96 2.02
N THR A 36 -12.36 1.15 1.00
CA THR A 36 -11.73 -0.17 0.84
C THR A 36 -10.24 -0.04 0.51
N LEU A 37 -9.86 0.91 -0.35
CA LEU A 37 -8.46 1.19 -0.67
C LEU A 37 -7.66 1.60 0.57
N GLU A 38 -8.18 2.52 1.38
CA GLU A 38 -7.54 2.92 2.64
C GLU A 38 -7.35 1.73 3.57
N LYS A 39 -8.38 0.88 3.71
CA LYS A 39 -8.31 -0.33 4.52
C LYS A 39 -7.22 -1.28 4.00
N THR A 40 -7.14 -1.55 2.70
CA THR A 40 -6.12 -2.42 2.12
C THR A 40 -4.70 -1.90 2.38
N ILE A 41 -4.48 -0.58 2.31
CA ILE A 41 -3.18 0.03 2.59
C ILE A 41 -2.81 -0.12 4.07
N VAL A 42 -3.77 0.10 4.98
CA VAL A 42 -3.56 -0.11 6.41
C VAL A 42 -3.25 -1.58 6.71
N GLU A 43 -3.95 -2.52 6.08
CA GLU A 43 -3.65 -3.95 6.18
C GLU A 43 -2.25 -4.29 5.68
N MET A 44 -1.81 -3.72 4.54
CA MET A 44 -0.46 -3.86 4.02
C MET A 44 0.59 -3.35 5.03
N ILE A 45 0.39 -2.17 5.61
CA ILE A 45 1.25 -1.62 6.67
C ILE A 45 1.27 -2.54 7.89
N GLY A 46 0.12 -3.09 8.27
CA GLY A 46 0.00 -4.08 9.34
C GLY A 46 0.87 -5.31 9.07
N GLN A 47 0.78 -5.90 7.87
CA GLN A 47 1.61 -7.03 7.50
C GLN A 47 3.12 -6.69 7.51
N LEU A 48 3.51 -5.48 7.10
CA LEU A 48 4.89 -5.01 7.17
C LEU A 48 5.41 -4.88 8.62
N VAL A 49 4.58 -4.37 9.53
CA VAL A 49 4.91 -4.29 10.95
C VAL A 49 5.04 -5.69 11.55
N MET A 50 4.12 -6.60 11.20
CA MET A 50 4.19 -8.00 11.64
C MET A 50 5.44 -8.69 11.08
N ALA A 51 5.81 -8.45 9.83
CA ALA A 51 7.05 -8.97 9.23
C ALA A 51 8.31 -8.41 9.92
N LYS A 52 8.27 -7.18 10.45
CA LYS A 52 9.37 -6.61 11.24
C LYS A 52 9.53 -7.31 12.59
N ALA A 53 8.42 -7.63 13.24
CA ALA A 53 8.39 -8.27 14.57
C ALA A 53 8.53 -9.80 14.52
N ALA A 54 8.24 -10.43 13.38
CA ALA A 54 8.20 -11.87 13.24
C ALA A 54 9.59 -12.53 13.21
N PRO A 55 9.73 -13.77 13.73
CA PRO A 55 10.91 -14.60 13.54
C PRO A 55 11.18 -14.89 12.06
N LYS A 56 12.45 -15.18 11.70
CA LYS A 56 12.89 -15.43 10.31
C LYS A 56 11.97 -16.40 9.54
N GLN A 57 11.46 -17.44 10.20
CA GLN A 57 10.62 -18.47 9.59
C GLN A 57 9.23 -17.96 9.17
N LEU A 58 8.62 -17.05 9.94
CA LEU A 58 7.27 -16.52 9.68
C LEU A 58 7.29 -15.24 8.84
N LYS A 59 8.44 -14.56 8.81
CA LYS A 59 8.64 -13.28 8.12
C LYS A 59 8.29 -13.34 6.64
N ALA A 60 8.69 -14.41 5.94
CA ALA A 60 8.37 -14.59 4.53
C ALA A 60 6.84 -14.64 4.28
N GLY A 61 6.09 -15.31 5.16
CA GLY A 61 4.63 -15.38 5.06
C GLY A 61 3.95 -14.01 5.18
N TYR A 62 4.40 -13.17 6.09
CA TYR A 62 3.90 -11.79 6.23
C TYR A 62 4.26 -10.91 5.02
N LEU A 63 5.46 -11.06 4.46
CA LEU A 63 5.88 -10.32 3.26
C LEU A 63 5.10 -10.73 2.01
N ILE A 64 4.78 -12.03 1.86
CA ILE A 64 3.92 -12.51 0.77
C ILE A 64 2.51 -11.90 0.89
N ARG A 65 1.93 -11.88 2.09
CA ARG A 65 0.63 -11.24 2.33
C ARG A 65 0.69 -9.74 2.02
N ALA A 66 1.73 -9.05 2.48
CA ALA A 66 1.93 -7.62 2.15
C ALA A 66 2.01 -7.39 0.63
N SER A 67 2.67 -8.30 -0.11
CA SER A 67 2.72 -8.25 -1.58
C SER A 67 1.35 -8.44 -2.22
N ALA A 68 0.54 -9.38 -1.71
CA ALA A 68 -0.83 -9.57 -2.20
C ALA A 68 -1.71 -8.33 -1.95
N HIS A 69 -1.58 -7.69 -0.78
CA HIS A 69 -2.28 -6.43 -0.50
C HIS A 69 -1.78 -5.27 -1.38
N GLN A 70 -0.49 -5.23 -1.71
CA GLN A 70 0.06 -4.24 -2.64
C GLN A 70 -0.52 -4.40 -4.05
N GLU A 71 -0.64 -5.63 -4.53
CA GLU A 71 -1.26 -5.93 -5.83
C GLU A 71 -2.76 -5.59 -5.84
N LEU A 72 -3.47 -5.92 -4.75
CA LEU A 72 -4.87 -5.54 -4.58
C LEU A 72 -5.05 -4.01 -4.57
N CYS A 73 -4.19 -3.27 -3.87
CA CYS A 73 -4.19 -1.80 -3.91
C CYS A 73 -3.97 -1.27 -5.34
N SER A 74 -3.10 -1.91 -6.11
CA SER A 74 -2.82 -1.50 -7.50
C SER A 74 -4.06 -1.69 -8.37
N MET A 75 -4.78 -2.80 -8.20
CA MET A 75 -6.04 -3.05 -8.90
C MET A 75 -7.12 -2.05 -8.49
N GLN A 76 -7.27 -1.76 -7.19
CA GLN A 76 -8.21 -0.76 -6.67
C GLN A 76 -7.91 0.65 -7.20
N LEU A 77 -6.63 1.03 -7.28
CA LEU A 77 -6.23 2.31 -7.87
C LEU A 77 -6.59 2.41 -9.36
N ARG A 78 -6.42 1.33 -10.13
CA ARG A 78 -6.86 1.29 -11.53
C ARG A 78 -8.38 1.47 -11.65
N MET A 79 -9.16 0.80 -10.80
CA MET A 79 -10.61 1.02 -10.75
C MET A 79 -10.96 2.47 -10.44
N CYS A 80 -10.25 3.12 -9.50
CA CYS A 80 -10.46 4.54 -9.20
C CYS A 80 -10.18 5.44 -10.40
N MET A 81 -9.19 5.11 -11.23
CA MET A 81 -8.85 5.85 -12.44
C MET A 81 -9.90 5.66 -13.54
N GLU A 82 -10.33 4.41 -13.76
CA GLU A 82 -11.34 4.05 -14.77
C GLU A 82 -12.72 4.64 -14.46
N LEU A 83 -13.07 4.73 -13.18
CA LEU A 83 -14.32 5.31 -12.72
C LEU A 83 -14.25 6.84 -12.52
N GLU A 84 -13.10 7.45 -12.85
CA GLU A 84 -12.83 8.89 -12.64
C GLU A 84 -13.18 9.36 -11.22
N ALA A 85 -13.04 8.47 -10.24
CA ALA A 85 -13.49 8.71 -8.87
C ALA A 85 -12.69 9.83 -8.17
N VAL A 86 -11.44 10.05 -8.62
CA VAL A 86 -10.50 11.06 -8.13
C VAL A 86 -9.66 11.59 -9.30
N ASN A 87 -9.03 12.75 -9.14
CA ASN A 87 -8.08 13.31 -10.08
C ASN A 87 -7.01 12.27 -10.51
N GLN A 88 -7.00 11.97 -11.81
CA GLN A 88 -6.12 10.95 -12.41
C GLN A 88 -4.64 11.21 -12.13
N THR A 89 -4.17 12.46 -12.19
CA THR A 89 -2.76 12.80 -11.95
C THR A 89 -2.32 12.39 -10.53
N LYS A 90 -3.17 12.62 -9.52
CA LYS A 90 -2.87 12.24 -8.13
C LYS A 90 -2.89 10.72 -7.93
N LEU A 91 -3.81 10.03 -8.61
CA LEU A 91 -3.85 8.57 -8.59
C LEU A 91 -2.60 7.97 -9.26
N TYR A 92 -2.11 8.54 -10.35
CA TYR A 92 -0.87 8.10 -11.01
C TYR A 92 0.35 8.25 -10.10
N GLN A 93 0.47 9.39 -9.40
CA GLN A 93 1.53 9.59 -8.41
C GLN A 93 1.46 8.56 -7.29
N SER A 94 0.25 8.25 -6.81
CA SER A 94 0.04 7.24 -5.76
C SER A 94 0.35 5.83 -6.27
N HIS A 95 0.03 5.51 -7.52
CA HIS A 95 0.35 4.24 -8.16
C HIS A 95 1.87 4.05 -8.33
N ALA A 96 2.59 5.11 -8.71
CA ALA A 96 4.05 5.09 -8.78
C ALA A 96 4.68 4.83 -7.39
N ALA A 97 4.19 5.51 -6.34
CA ALA A 97 4.63 5.27 -4.97
C ALA A 97 4.33 3.83 -4.49
N LEU A 98 3.15 3.30 -4.84
CA LEU A 98 2.78 1.91 -4.54
C LEU A 98 3.68 0.90 -5.26
N THR A 99 4.09 1.18 -6.49
CA THR A 99 5.03 0.35 -7.26
C THR A 99 6.42 0.35 -6.62
N GLU A 100 6.87 1.51 -6.11
CA GLU A 100 8.12 1.58 -5.36
C GLU A 100 8.07 0.73 -4.08
N VAL A 101 6.96 0.79 -3.34
CA VAL A 101 6.72 -0.09 -2.17
C VAL A 101 6.77 -1.57 -2.58
N GLY A 102 6.15 -1.94 -3.70
CA GLY A 102 6.21 -3.30 -4.25
C GLY A 102 7.64 -3.76 -4.57
N ARG A 103 8.47 -2.88 -5.16
CA ARG A 103 9.89 -3.17 -5.42
C ARG A 103 10.67 -3.42 -4.13
N MET A 104 10.39 -2.63 -3.08
CA MET A 104 11.01 -2.81 -1.76
C MET A 104 10.55 -4.10 -1.07
N LEU A 105 9.27 -4.46 -1.18
CA LEU A 105 8.72 -5.74 -0.72
C LEU A 105 9.45 -6.91 -1.39
N GLY A 106 9.58 -6.88 -2.71
CA GLY A 106 10.26 -7.94 -3.47
C GLY A 106 11.76 -8.03 -3.17
N GLY A 107 12.42 -6.92 -2.84
CA GLY A 107 13.80 -6.94 -2.33
C GLY A 107 13.91 -7.54 -0.94
N TRP A 108 12.97 -7.20 -0.05
CA TRP A 108 12.96 -7.71 1.32
C TRP A 108 12.63 -9.21 1.38
N LEU A 109 11.69 -9.66 0.54
CA LEU A 109 11.33 -11.08 0.43
C LEU A 109 12.53 -11.92 -0.01
N ARG A 110 13.26 -11.47 -1.05
CA ARG A 110 14.50 -12.14 -1.52
C ARG A 110 15.57 -12.21 -0.43
N SER A 111 15.77 -11.13 0.32
CA SER A 111 16.70 -11.09 1.46
C SER A 111 16.30 -12.01 2.63
N CYS A 112 15.04 -12.43 2.72
CA CYS A 112 14.59 -13.39 3.74
C CYS A 112 14.65 -14.85 3.27
N GLN A 113 14.79 -15.08 1.96
CA GLN A 113 14.91 -16.41 1.36
C GLN A 113 16.37 -16.83 1.09
N GLN A 114 17.30 -15.86 1.05
CA GLN A 114 18.75 -16.09 1.11
C GLN A 114 19.22 -16.35 2.54
#